data_AF-A0A971AK77-F1
#
_entry.id   AF-A0A971AK77-F1
#
_cell.length_a   1.000
_cell.length_b   1.000
_cell.length_c   1.000
_cell.angle_alpha   90.00
_cell.angle_beta   90.00
_cell.angle_gamma   90.00
#
_symmetry.space_group_name_H-M   'P 1'
#
loop_
_entity.id
_entity.type
_entity.pdbx_description
1 polymer ?
#
loop_
_entity_poly.entity_id
_entity_poly.type
_entity_poly.pdbx_seq_one_letter_code
_entity_poly.pdbx_strand_id
1 'polypeptide(L)'
;MPFPLARAQETVPAQEILKIRSQGQKVVDLQMRLRDLGYFNYKVTGYYGTATADAVRLFQEENGLQVDGCVGPETRSVLYSSKAKRYTVYPSETSVLLPASRGGRTSLGVMVEWFSKGQYLFPRGAVAKVIDLYTGKSFYMKRTGGRNHADSEPISEKDAKTIKEIWGGWSWERRPVIVEIGGVRVAASMHGMPHAYDTISGNGMDGHVCIHFYKSKTHIHNRECPDHQAAVRKAAGK
;
A
#
# COMPACT_ATOMS: atom_id res chain seq x y z
N MET A 1 12.99 36.80 -59.73
CA MET A 1 12.30 36.45 -58.47
C MET A 1 12.02 34.95 -58.43
N PRO A 2 12.77 34.13 -57.69
CA PRO A 2 12.33 32.78 -57.33
C PRO A 2 11.62 32.78 -55.98
N PHE A 3 10.56 31.98 -55.89
CA PHE A 3 9.66 31.80 -54.75
C PHE A 3 10.37 31.21 -53.52
N PRO A 4 9.95 31.57 -52.28
CA PRO A 4 10.49 30.96 -51.07
C PRO A 4 9.97 29.53 -50.91
N LEU A 5 10.87 28.59 -50.64
CA LEU A 5 10.56 27.22 -50.22
C LEU A 5 9.89 27.27 -48.83
N ALA A 6 8.64 26.81 -48.76
CA ALA A 6 7.91 26.63 -47.51
C ALA A 6 8.61 25.57 -46.65
N ARG A 7 8.99 25.93 -45.42
CA ARG A 7 9.45 24.98 -44.39
C ARG A 7 8.31 24.03 -44.05
N ALA A 8 8.54 22.73 -44.22
CA ALA A 8 7.68 21.71 -43.65
C ALA A 8 7.61 21.90 -42.12
N GLN A 9 6.40 22.02 -41.58
CA GLN A 9 6.16 22.01 -40.15
C GLN A 9 6.34 20.58 -39.66
N GLU A 10 7.41 20.32 -38.90
CA GLU A 10 7.59 19.06 -38.18
C GLU A 10 6.42 18.90 -37.20
N THR A 11 5.55 17.92 -37.45
CA THR A 11 4.49 17.55 -36.51
C THR A 11 5.14 16.90 -35.30
N VAL A 12 5.23 17.64 -34.18
CA VAL A 12 5.63 17.08 -32.89
C VAL A 12 4.71 15.90 -32.57
N PRO A 13 5.23 14.68 -32.35
CA PRO A 13 4.38 13.52 -32.09
C PRO A 13 3.61 13.73 -30.79
N ALA A 14 2.29 13.52 -30.83
CA ALA A 14 1.44 13.55 -29.66
C ALA A 14 2.00 12.60 -28.59
N GLN A 15 2.39 13.14 -27.44
CA GLN A 15 3.01 12.33 -26.39
C GLN A 15 2.02 11.28 -25.89
N GLU A 16 2.36 10.01 -26.09
CA GLU A 16 1.58 8.85 -25.67
C GLU A 16 1.23 8.89 -24.16
N ILE A 17 -0.04 8.69 -23.83
CA ILE A 17 -0.54 8.59 -22.45
C ILE A 17 -0.28 7.17 -21.94
N LEU A 18 0.48 7.01 -20.85
CA LEU A 18 0.69 5.70 -20.24
C LEU A 18 -0.45 5.39 -19.26
N LYS A 19 -1.03 4.20 -19.38
CA LYS A 19 -2.15 3.73 -18.55
C LYS A 19 -2.11 2.22 -18.41
N ILE A 20 -3.07 1.66 -17.67
CA ILE A 20 -3.19 0.21 -17.52
C ILE A 20 -3.15 -0.49 -18.89
N ARG A 21 -2.35 -1.56 -18.99
CA ARG A 21 -1.99 -2.34 -20.20
C ARG A 21 -0.97 -1.69 -21.14
N SER A 22 -0.51 -0.46 -20.89
CA SER A 22 0.67 0.08 -21.59
C SER A 22 1.90 -0.78 -21.26
N GLN A 23 2.83 -0.87 -22.20
CA GLN A 23 4.06 -1.66 -22.03
C GLN A 23 5.22 -1.07 -22.83
N GLY A 24 6.45 -1.51 -22.51
CA GLY A 24 7.67 -1.12 -23.19
C GLY A 24 8.53 -0.14 -22.40
N GLN A 25 9.57 0.40 -23.05
CA GLN A 25 10.63 1.15 -22.36
C GLN A 25 10.10 2.37 -21.58
N LYS A 26 9.11 3.10 -22.12
CA LYS A 26 8.51 4.24 -21.42
C LYS A 26 7.87 3.86 -20.07
N VAL A 27 7.38 2.63 -19.95
CA VAL A 27 6.81 2.11 -18.70
C VAL A 27 7.93 1.69 -17.73
N VAL A 28 9.03 1.15 -18.25
CA VAL A 28 10.24 0.87 -17.45
C VAL A 28 10.74 2.18 -16.82
N ASP A 29 10.89 3.24 -17.63
CA ASP A 29 11.38 4.54 -17.19
C ASP A 29 10.44 5.17 -16.16
N LEU A 30 9.13 5.07 -16.39
CA LEU A 30 8.11 5.48 -15.42
C LEU A 30 8.26 4.74 -14.08
N GLN A 31 8.34 3.42 -14.11
CA GLN A 31 8.44 2.59 -12.91
C GLN A 31 9.74 2.87 -12.15
N MET A 32 10.86 3.05 -12.87
CA MET A 32 12.13 3.46 -12.28
C MET A 32 12.02 4.85 -11.65
N ARG A 33 11.43 5.82 -12.34
CA ARG A 33 11.27 7.17 -11.81
C ARG A 33 10.38 7.20 -10.58
N LEU A 34 9.26 6.48 -10.59
CA LEU A 34 8.38 6.35 -9.42
C LEU A 34 9.12 5.66 -8.27
N ARG A 35 9.98 4.68 -8.54
CA ARG A 35 10.81 4.02 -7.52
C ARG A 35 11.83 4.98 -6.93
N ASP A 36 12.52 5.75 -7.77
CA ASP A 36 13.49 6.75 -7.31
C ASP A 36 12.80 7.81 -6.43
N LEU A 37 11.59 8.19 -6.80
CA LEU A 37 10.75 9.09 -6.01
C LEU A 37 10.08 8.40 -4.80
N GLY A 38 10.24 7.08 -4.62
CA GLY A 38 9.73 6.32 -3.47
C GLY A 38 8.28 5.83 -3.56
N TYR A 39 7.59 6.06 -4.68
CA TYR A 39 6.20 5.66 -4.91
C TYR A 39 6.05 4.22 -5.42
N PHE A 40 7.13 3.57 -5.89
CA PHE A 40 7.07 2.25 -6.52
C PHE A 40 8.11 1.28 -5.94
N ASN A 41 7.65 0.28 -5.19
CA ASN A 41 8.52 -0.68 -4.48
C ASN A 41 8.45 -2.10 -5.06
N TYR A 42 8.07 -2.23 -6.34
CA TYR A 42 7.97 -3.51 -7.04
C TYR A 42 9.14 -3.71 -7.99
N LYS A 43 9.29 -4.94 -8.50
CA LYS A 43 10.16 -5.21 -9.64
C LYS A 43 9.70 -4.36 -10.83
N VAL A 44 10.63 -3.68 -11.47
CA VAL A 44 10.39 -2.98 -12.73
C VAL A 44 10.21 -4.04 -13.82
N THR A 45 9.02 -4.05 -14.44
CA THR A 45 8.62 -5.07 -15.42
C THR A 45 8.45 -4.51 -16.82
N GLY A 46 8.33 -3.18 -16.96
CA GLY A 46 7.95 -2.56 -18.23
C GLY A 46 6.49 -2.81 -18.63
N TYR A 47 5.68 -3.40 -17.75
CA TYR A 47 4.24 -3.56 -17.94
C TYR A 47 3.46 -2.69 -16.94
N TYR A 48 2.56 -1.87 -17.45
CA TYR A 48 1.75 -0.95 -16.66
C TYR A 48 0.54 -1.70 -16.10
N GLY A 49 0.78 -2.39 -14.98
CA GLY A 49 -0.26 -3.08 -14.23
C GLY A 49 -0.94 -2.20 -13.19
N THR A 50 -1.76 -2.82 -12.34
CA THR A 50 -2.41 -2.15 -11.21
C THR A 50 -1.39 -1.52 -10.25
N ALA A 51 -0.30 -2.22 -9.96
CA ALA A 51 0.77 -1.72 -9.11
C ALA A 51 1.39 -0.40 -9.63
N THR A 52 1.56 -0.25 -10.95
CA THR A 52 2.06 0.99 -11.56
C THR A 52 0.99 2.08 -11.53
N ALA A 53 -0.27 1.73 -11.84
CA ALA A 53 -1.38 2.67 -11.76
C ALA A 53 -1.54 3.23 -10.33
N ASP A 54 -1.40 2.39 -9.32
CA ASP A 54 -1.55 2.77 -7.92
C ASP A 54 -0.40 3.68 -7.47
N ALA A 55 0.84 3.39 -7.88
CA ALA A 55 1.98 4.27 -7.64
C ALA A 55 1.82 5.64 -8.33
N VAL A 56 1.26 5.66 -9.55
CA VAL A 56 0.96 6.93 -10.26
C VAL A 56 -0.13 7.72 -9.55
N ARG A 57 -1.18 7.07 -9.04
CA ARG A 57 -2.22 7.76 -8.25
C ARG A 57 -1.66 8.41 -6.99
N LEU A 58 -0.81 7.69 -6.26
CA LEU A 58 -0.16 8.24 -5.07
C LEU A 58 0.74 9.44 -5.43
N PHE A 59 1.50 9.31 -6.53
CA PHE A 59 2.29 10.43 -7.04
C PHE A 59 1.43 11.64 -7.41
N GLN A 60 0.30 11.41 -8.10
CA GLN A 60 -0.63 12.46 -8.48
C GLN A 60 -1.22 13.16 -7.25
N GLU A 61 -1.67 12.39 -6.25
CA GLU A 61 -2.23 12.91 -5.01
C GLU A 61 -1.23 13.80 -4.26
N GLU A 62 -0.02 13.31 -4.03
CA GLU A 62 1.01 14.05 -3.29
C GLU A 62 1.43 15.33 -4.03
N ASN A 63 1.38 15.32 -5.36
CA ASN A 63 1.75 16.46 -6.19
C ASN A 63 0.56 17.36 -6.57
N GLY A 64 -0.63 17.12 -6.01
CA GLY A 64 -1.83 17.95 -6.23
C GLY A 64 -2.36 17.90 -7.67
N LEU A 65 -2.19 16.76 -8.34
CA LEU A 65 -2.63 16.50 -9.71
C LEU A 65 -3.96 15.75 -9.73
N GLN A 66 -4.59 15.68 -10.91
CA GLN A 66 -5.75 14.81 -11.12
C GLN A 66 -5.37 13.34 -10.87
N VAL A 67 -6.07 12.69 -9.93
CA VAL A 67 -5.79 11.31 -9.50
C VAL A 67 -6.55 10.30 -10.37
N ASP A 68 -6.14 10.14 -11.62
CA ASP A 68 -6.73 9.19 -12.57
C ASP A 68 -5.90 7.90 -12.75
N GLY A 69 -4.65 7.90 -12.26
CA GLY A 69 -3.70 6.80 -12.43
C GLY A 69 -3.17 6.66 -13.85
N CYS A 70 -3.32 7.70 -14.69
CA CYS A 70 -2.79 7.80 -16.05
C CYS A 70 -1.67 8.84 -16.12
N VAL A 71 -0.59 8.54 -16.84
CA VAL A 71 0.51 9.50 -17.04
C VAL A 71 0.28 10.27 -18.32
N GLY A 72 -0.55 11.31 -18.21
CA GLY A 72 -0.74 12.35 -19.24
C GLY A 72 0.34 13.44 -19.21
N PRO A 73 0.24 14.47 -20.08
CA PRO A 73 1.24 15.54 -20.18
C PRO A 73 1.52 16.28 -18.86
N GLU A 74 0.49 16.59 -18.07
CA GLU A 74 0.66 17.25 -16.76
C GLU A 74 1.40 16.37 -15.76
N THR A 75 0.95 15.11 -15.60
CA THR A 75 1.62 14.17 -14.68
C THR A 75 3.06 13.94 -15.10
N ARG A 76 3.34 13.79 -16.40
CA ARG A 76 4.68 13.64 -16.93
C ARG A 76 5.55 14.87 -16.68
N SER A 77 5.02 16.07 -16.88
CA SER A 77 5.71 17.33 -16.64
C SER A 77 6.20 17.42 -15.20
N VAL A 78 5.33 17.10 -14.22
CA VAL A 78 5.72 17.13 -12.81
C VAL A 78 6.67 15.98 -12.47
N LEU A 79 6.37 14.75 -12.89
CA LEU A 79 7.13 13.53 -12.56
C LEU A 79 8.63 13.64 -12.92
N TYR A 80 8.95 14.22 -14.07
CA TYR A 80 10.34 14.37 -14.53
C TYR A 80 10.95 15.75 -14.21
N SER A 81 10.20 16.64 -13.55
CA SER A 81 10.74 17.90 -13.07
C SER A 81 11.49 17.76 -11.73
N SER A 82 12.25 18.79 -11.39
CA SER A 82 12.82 18.96 -10.04
C SER A 82 11.76 19.25 -8.96
N LYS A 83 10.53 19.59 -9.36
CA LYS A 83 9.41 19.87 -8.44
C LYS A 83 8.69 18.61 -7.97
N ALA A 84 9.00 17.44 -8.56
CA ALA A 84 8.43 16.16 -8.15
C ALA A 84 8.68 15.93 -6.65
N LYS A 85 7.61 15.91 -5.85
CA LYS A 85 7.71 15.59 -4.43
C LYS A 85 8.14 14.13 -4.29
N ARG A 86 9.24 13.88 -3.59
CA ARG A 86 9.66 12.51 -3.26
C ARG A 86 8.76 11.98 -2.15
N TYR A 87 8.19 10.81 -2.36
CA TYR A 87 7.62 9.98 -1.30
C TYR A 87 8.73 9.18 -0.65
N THR A 88 9.65 9.89 -0.03
CA THR A 88 10.49 9.25 0.98
C THR A 88 9.58 8.91 2.15
N VAL A 89 9.42 7.62 2.43
CA VAL A 89 8.99 7.15 3.75
C VAL A 89 10.11 7.51 4.75
N TYR A 90 10.35 8.79 4.95
CA TYR A 90 10.87 9.27 6.22
C TYR A 90 9.71 9.13 7.20
N PRO A 91 9.95 8.61 8.41
CA PRO A 91 8.98 8.82 9.49
C PRO A 91 8.76 10.33 9.53
N SER A 92 7.58 10.78 9.11
CA SER A 92 7.32 12.21 9.05
C SER A 92 7.45 12.76 10.47
N GLU A 93 7.73 14.06 10.57
CA GLU A 93 7.55 14.89 11.77
C GLU A 93 6.14 14.75 12.40
N THR A 94 5.22 13.97 11.82
CA THR A 94 3.97 13.54 12.48
C THR A 94 4.20 12.51 13.60
N SER A 95 5.39 11.94 13.71
CA SER A 95 5.85 11.30 14.96
C SER A 95 5.94 12.30 16.13
N VAL A 96 5.91 13.61 15.86
CA VAL A 96 5.96 14.69 16.84
C VAL A 96 4.57 15.33 17.10
N LEU A 97 3.55 15.05 16.29
CA LEU A 97 2.23 15.72 16.38
C LEU A 97 1.07 14.87 16.93
N LEU A 98 1.33 13.65 17.41
CA LEU A 98 0.48 13.10 18.46
C LEU A 98 1.15 13.49 19.77
N PRO A 99 0.45 14.17 20.71
CA PRO A 99 1.02 14.41 22.02
C PRO A 99 1.50 13.05 22.53
N ALA A 100 2.81 12.93 22.69
CA ALA A 100 3.38 11.94 23.58
C ALA A 100 2.65 12.20 24.90
N SER A 101 1.66 11.36 25.21
CA SER A 101 1.10 11.33 26.54
C SER A 101 2.30 11.11 27.44
N ARG A 102 2.62 12.17 28.20
CA ARG A 102 3.74 12.22 29.12
C ARG A 102 3.80 10.88 29.86
N GLY A 103 4.77 10.04 29.53
CA GLY A 103 5.03 8.78 30.23
C GLY A 103 4.13 7.56 29.91
N GLY A 104 3.34 7.54 28.83
CA GLY A 104 2.56 6.33 28.47
C GLY A 104 2.24 6.24 26.98
N ARG A 105 2.95 5.40 26.22
CA ARG A 105 2.55 5.07 24.83
C ARG A 105 1.14 4.47 24.88
N THR A 106 0.14 5.17 24.36
CA THR A 106 -1.19 4.59 24.18
C THR A 106 -1.07 3.35 23.30
N SER A 107 -1.62 2.21 23.72
CA SER A 107 -1.56 0.95 22.97
C SER A 107 -2.28 1.00 21.62
N LEU A 108 -3.07 2.04 21.38
CA LEU A 108 -3.99 2.20 20.25
C LEU A 108 -3.31 2.76 18.98
N GLY A 109 -3.97 2.59 17.84
CA GLY A 109 -3.48 3.02 16.53
C GLY A 109 -4.34 4.10 15.88
N VAL A 110 -3.77 4.82 14.91
CA VAL A 110 -4.52 5.76 14.08
C VAL A 110 -5.41 5.01 13.10
N MET A 111 -6.64 5.49 12.92
CA MET A 111 -7.59 4.90 11.97
C MET A 111 -7.30 5.42 10.57
N VAL A 112 -6.89 4.53 9.67
CA VAL A 112 -6.52 4.87 8.30
C VAL A 112 -7.49 4.22 7.32
N GLU A 113 -8.11 5.05 6.48
CA GLU A 113 -9.02 4.59 5.43
C GLU A 113 -8.23 3.87 4.33
N TRP A 114 -8.68 2.66 3.98
CA TRP A 114 -7.93 1.73 3.15
C TRP A 114 -7.67 2.24 1.73
N PHE A 115 -8.69 2.75 1.05
CA PHE A 115 -8.60 3.07 -0.38
C PHE A 115 -7.85 4.37 -0.67
N SER A 116 -7.87 5.33 0.25
CA SER A 116 -7.18 6.61 0.13
C SER A 116 -5.78 6.60 0.70
N LYS A 117 -5.52 5.86 1.79
CA LYS A 117 -4.24 5.95 2.51
C LYS A 117 -3.66 4.59 2.90
N GLY A 118 -4.49 3.67 3.38
CA GLY A 118 -4.02 2.40 3.95
C GLY A 118 -3.25 1.53 2.96
N GLN A 119 -3.74 1.43 1.72
CA GLN A 119 -3.09 0.63 0.68
C GLN A 119 -1.73 1.17 0.24
N TYR A 120 -1.47 2.47 0.47
CA TYR A 120 -0.23 3.17 0.15
C TYR A 120 0.74 3.20 1.33
N LEU A 121 0.19 3.26 2.55
CA LEU A 121 0.95 3.13 3.78
C LEU A 121 1.50 1.71 3.94
N PHE A 122 0.73 0.69 3.55
CA PHE A 122 1.18 -0.71 3.54
C PHE A 122 1.24 -1.27 2.12
N PRO A 123 2.19 -0.87 1.26
CA PRO A 123 2.23 -1.34 -0.12
C PRO A 123 2.55 -2.84 -0.19
N ARG A 124 2.14 -3.53 -1.26
CA ARG A 124 2.51 -4.96 -1.40
C ARG A 124 4.02 -5.09 -1.51
N GLY A 125 4.55 -6.15 -0.92
CA GLY A 125 5.98 -6.35 -0.70
C GLY A 125 6.50 -5.77 0.61
N ALA A 126 5.80 -4.78 1.20
CA ALA A 126 6.21 -4.23 2.49
C ALA A 126 6.00 -5.23 3.63
N VAL A 127 6.85 -5.10 4.64
CA VAL A 127 6.77 -5.85 5.89
C VAL A 127 6.30 -4.91 6.99
N ALA A 128 5.38 -5.39 7.80
CA ALA A 128 4.82 -4.70 8.95
C ALA A 128 4.97 -5.55 10.20
N LYS A 129 5.15 -4.90 11.35
CA LYS A 129 4.97 -5.57 12.64
C LYS A 129 3.49 -5.48 13.02
N VAL A 130 2.86 -6.62 13.28
CA VAL A 130 1.48 -6.72 13.75
C VAL A 130 1.47 -7.06 15.22
N ILE A 131 0.62 -6.40 16.00
CA ILE A 131 0.49 -6.57 17.44
C ILE A 131 -0.97 -6.88 17.76
N ASP A 132 -1.26 -8.04 18.34
CA ASP A 132 -2.60 -8.39 18.81
C ASP A 132 -2.92 -7.64 20.11
N LEU A 133 -4.01 -6.88 20.15
CA LEU A 133 -4.31 -6.03 21.31
C LEU A 133 -4.77 -6.79 22.53
N TYR A 134 -5.27 -8.02 22.38
CA TYR A 134 -5.74 -8.81 23.51
C TYR A 134 -4.59 -9.50 24.24
N THR A 135 -3.61 -10.03 23.52
CA THR A 135 -2.47 -10.77 24.10
C THR A 135 -1.21 -9.93 24.23
N GLY A 136 -1.08 -8.84 23.48
CA GLY A 136 0.15 -8.04 23.38
C GLY A 136 1.27 -8.72 22.58
N LYS A 137 1.07 -9.96 22.10
CA LYS A 137 2.04 -10.66 21.26
C LYS A 137 2.14 -9.98 19.90
N SER A 138 3.33 -10.05 19.30
CA SER A 138 3.59 -9.45 18.00
C SER A 138 4.35 -10.38 17.06
N PHE A 139 4.11 -10.22 15.77
CA PHE A 139 4.70 -11.01 14.69
C PHE A 139 4.85 -10.13 13.44
N TYR A 140 5.70 -10.54 12.50
CA TYR A 140 5.94 -9.81 11.26
C TYR A 140 5.18 -10.41 10.08
N MET A 141 4.51 -9.55 9.33
CA MET A 141 3.70 -9.91 8.16
C MET A 141 4.18 -9.12 6.94
N LYS A 142 4.29 -9.79 5.80
CA LYS A 142 4.49 -9.15 4.50
C LYS A 142 3.16 -9.05 3.79
N ARG A 143 2.81 -7.88 3.24
CA ARG A 143 1.65 -7.79 2.33
C ARG A 143 2.01 -8.45 1.01
N THR A 144 1.37 -9.55 0.67
CA THR A 144 1.62 -10.29 -0.57
C THR A 144 0.63 -9.93 -1.67
N GLY A 145 -0.57 -9.44 -1.31
CA GLY A 145 -1.62 -9.16 -2.28
C GLY A 145 -2.68 -8.18 -1.79
N GLY A 146 -3.91 -8.43 -2.24
CA GLY A 146 -5.11 -7.73 -1.81
C GLY A 146 -5.33 -6.38 -2.48
N ARG A 147 -6.54 -6.15 -3.01
CA ARG A 147 -7.00 -4.85 -3.52
C ARG A 147 -7.95 -4.17 -2.54
N ASN A 148 -8.86 -4.95 -1.98
CA ASN A 148 -9.89 -4.48 -1.07
C ASN A 148 -9.44 -4.40 0.40
N HIS A 149 -8.33 -5.06 0.72
CA HIS A 149 -7.64 -5.11 2.01
C HIS A 149 -6.22 -5.65 1.77
N ALA A 150 -5.43 -5.86 2.82
CA ALA A 150 -4.07 -6.38 2.72
C ALA A 150 -4.06 -7.91 2.89
N ASP A 151 -3.89 -8.64 1.79
CA ASP A 151 -3.54 -10.07 1.84
C ASP A 151 -2.09 -10.16 2.32
N SER A 152 -1.88 -10.86 3.42
CA SER A 152 -0.59 -10.83 4.11
C SER A 152 -0.18 -12.23 4.58
N GLU A 153 1.12 -12.48 4.55
CA GLU A 153 1.72 -13.75 4.96
C GLU A 153 2.80 -13.51 6.01
N PRO A 154 2.97 -14.42 7.00
CA PRO A 154 4.07 -14.34 7.94
C PRO A 154 5.40 -14.47 7.19
N ILE A 155 6.40 -13.71 7.62
CA ILE A 155 7.72 -13.75 6.99
C ILE A 155 8.58 -14.94 7.44
N SER A 156 8.15 -15.67 8.47
CA SER A 156 8.89 -16.81 9.02
C SER A 156 7.96 -17.80 9.73
N GLU A 157 8.43 -19.05 9.90
CA GLU A 157 7.73 -20.08 10.69
C GLU A 157 7.49 -19.64 12.15
N LYS A 158 8.41 -18.84 12.71
CA LYS A 158 8.26 -18.28 14.06
C LYS A 158 7.07 -17.32 14.15
N ASP A 159 6.88 -16.48 13.13
CA ASP A 159 5.74 -15.57 13.05
C ASP A 159 4.44 -16.35 12.88
N ALA A 160 4.41 -17.37 12.00
CA ALA A 160 3.26 -18.26 11.84
C ALA A 160 2.88 -18.99 13.13
N LYS A 161 3.87 -19.51 13.87
CA LYS A 161 3.64 -20.14 15.18
C LYS A 161 3.04 -19.14 16.18
N THR A 162 3.53 -17.90 16.20
CA THR A 162 3.00 -16.85 17.07
C THR A 162 1.53 -16.55 16.75
N ILE A 163 1.16 -16.51 15.47
CA ILE A 163 -0.25 -16.39 15.04
C ILE A 163 -1.06 -17.57 15.59
N LYS A 164 -0.64 -18.82 15.38
CA LYS A 164 -1.36 -19.99 15.91
C LYS A 164 -1.54 -19.93 17.43
N GLU A 165 -0.54 -19.48 18.17
CA GLU A 165 -0.64 -19.34 19.63
C GLU A 165 -1.66 -18.27 20.07
N ILE A 166 -1.76 -17.14 19.35
CA ILE A 166 -2.72 -16.07 19.68
C ILE A 166 -4.16 -16.53 19.49
N TRP A 167 -4.41 -17.30 18.42
CA TRP A 167 -5.74 -17.77 18.04
C TRP A 167 -6.08 -19.18 18.54
N GLY A 168 -5.17 -19.84 19.27
CA GLY A 168 -5.36 -21.23 19.73
C GLY A 168 -5.42 -22.25 18.58
N GLY A 169 -4.84 -21.92 17.42
CA GLY A 169 -4.97 -22.63 16.16
C GLY A 169 -5.24 -21.69 14.99
N TRP A 170 -5.61 -22.24 13.84
CA TRP A 170 -6.10 -21.44 12.71
C TRP A 170 -7.58 -21.12 12.93
N SER A 171 -7.91 -19.82 12.93
CA SER A 171 -9.25 -19.37 13.35
C SER A 171 -9.71 -18.14 12.58
N TRP A 172 -10.99 -18.12 12.21
CA TRP A 172 -11.64 -16.96 11.60
C TRP A 172 -12.03 -15.88 12.62
N GLU A 173 -11.75 -16.06 13.90
CA GLU A 173 -12.04 -15.05 14.93
C GLU A 173 -11.36 -13.72 14.59
N ARG A 174 -12.15 -12.64 14.51
CA ARG A 174 -11.65 -11.30 14.20
C ARG A 174 -11.15 -10.64 15.46
N ARG A 175 -9.89 -10.21 15.44
CA ARG A 175 -9.25 -9.55 16.57
C ARG A 175 -8.81 -8.14 16.19
N PRO A 176 -8.84 -7.19 17.13
CA PRO A 176 -8.30 -5.86 16.94
C PRO A 176 -6.77 -5.93 17.02
N VAL A 177 -6.08 -5.41 16.01
CA VAL A 177 -4.62 -5.45 15.92
C VAL A 177 -4.06 -4.06 15.60
N ILE A 178 -2.80 -3.83 15.99
CA ILE A 178 -2.03 -2.67 15.57
C ILE A 178 -1.02 -3.11 14.53
N VAL A 179 -0.98 -2.39 13.42
CA VAL A 179 -0.02 -2.61 12.35
C VAL A 179 0.98 -1.45 12.37
N GLU A 180 2.21 -1.74 12.76
CA GLU A 180 3.33 -0.79 12.78
C GLU A 180 4.04 -0.82 11.43
N ILE A 181 3.90 0.26 10.65
CA ILE A 181 4.52 0.43 9.33
C ILE A 181 5.10 1.83 9.23
N GLY A 182 6.37 1.95 8.86
CA GLY A 182 7.02 3.26 8.67
C GLY A 182 6.99 4.15 9.92
N GLY A 183 6.99 3.56 11.12
CA GLY A 183 6.89 4.28 12.39
C GLY A 183 5.47 4.69 12.80
N VAL A 184 4.46 4.39 11.99
CA VAL A 184 3.05 4.68 12.27
C VAL A 184 2.36 3.45 12.85
N ARG A 185 1.68 3.61 13.98
CA ARG A 185 0.78 2.59 14.57
C ARG A 185 -0.60 2.72 13.96
N VAL A 186 -1.00 1.82 13.08
CA VAL A 186 -2.29 1.86 12.40
C VAL A 186 -3.27 0.88 13.04
N ALA A 187 -4.48 1.33 13.33
CA ALA A 187 -5.55 0.47 13.81
C ALA A 187 -6.07 -0.41 12.66
N ALA A 188 -6.07 -1.72 12.88
CA ALA A 188 -6.55 -2.70 11.92
C ALA A 188 -7.30 -3.85 12.61
N SER A 189 -7.78 -4.78 11.80
CA SER A 189 -8.36 -6.05 12.25
C SER A 189 -7.74 -7.20 11.46
N MET A 190 -7.53 -8.33 12.12
CA MET A 190 -6.97 -9.54 11.52
C MET A 190 -7.71 -10.76 12.06
N HIS A 191 -7.75 -11.84 11.28
CA HIS A 191 -8.10 -13.18 11.75
C HIS A 191 -6.88 -14.10 11.66
N GLY A 192 -6.89 -15.27 12.31
CA GLY A 192 -5.76 -16.20 12.27
C GLY A 192 -5.80 -17.21 11.10
N MET A 193 -6.94 -17.37 10.41
CA MET A 193 -7.12 -18.43 9.42
C MET A 193 -6.43 -18.12 8.07
N PRO A 194 -5.46 -18.94 7.64
CA PRO A 194 -4.91 -18.87 6.29
C PRO A 194 -5.95 -19.32 5.27
N HIS A 195 -5.95 -18.71 4.09
CA HIS A 195 -6.82 -19.11 2.99
C HIS A 195 -6.24 -18.72 1.62
N ALA A 196 -6.85 -19.27 0.57
CA ALA A 196 -6.40 -19.14 -0.81
C ALA A 196 -4.97 -19.66 -1.02
N TYR A 197 -4.24 -19.08 -1.97
CA TYR A 197 -2.90 -19.53 -2.39
C TYR A 197 -1.81 -18.88 -1.54
N ASP A 198 -0.72 -19.62 -1.32
CA ASP A 198 0.52 -19.17 -0.71
C ASP A 198 1.38 -18.43 -1.75
N THR A 199 2.12 -17.42 -1.30
CA THR A 199 3.13 -16.75 -2.14
C THR A 199 4.52 -16.77 -1.51
N ILE A 200 4.62 -17.14 -0.23
CA ILE A 200 5.85 -17.37 0.50
C ILE A 200 5.89 -18.84 0.95
N SER A 201 6.74 -19.64 0.30
CA SER A 201 6.94 -21.03 0.69
C SER A 201 7.77 -21.15 1.98
N GLY A 202 7.49 -22.18 2.79
CA GLY A 202 8.29 -22.51 3.97
C GLY A 202 8.17 -21.54 5.15
N ASN A 203 7.11 -20.74 5.21
CA ASN A 203 6.84 -19.83 6.33
C ASN A 203 5.94 -20.46 7.42
N GLY A 204 5.62 -21.76 7.33
CA GLY A 204 4.79 -22.47 8.29
C GLY A 204 3.29 -22.16 8.20
N MET A 205 2.84 -21.53 7.10
CA MET A 205 1.44 -21.18 6.85
C MET A 205 1.07 -21.36 5.37
N ASP A 206 0.08 -22.20 5.07
CA ASP A 206 -0.39 -22.39 3.70
C ASP A 206 -1.51 -21.40 3.36
N GLY A 207 -1.23 -20.45 2.47
CA GLY A 207 -2.16 -19.40 2.05
C GLY A 207 -1.79 -18.03 2.64
N HIS A 208 -2.72 -17.08 2.61
CA HIS A 208 -2.57 -15.77 3.22
C HIS A 208 -3.65 -15.49 4.25
N VAL A 209 -3.43 -14.44 5.04
CA VAL A 209 -4.36 -13.91 6.02
C VAL A 209 -4.71 -12.47 5.68
N CYS A 210 -5.97 -12.09 5.86
CA CYS A 210 -6.42 -10.73 5.58
C CYS A 210 -6.20 -9.81 6.78
N ILE A 211 -5.51 -8.69 6.52
CA ILE A 211 -5.46 -7.55 7.43
C ILE A 211 -6.39 -6.46 6.87
N HIS A 212 -7.40 -6.14 7.67
CA HIS A 212 -8.46 -5.19 7.34
C HIS A 212 -8.23 -3.86 8.03
N PHE A 213 -8.14 -2.80 7.23
CA PHE A 213 -8.09 -1.41 7.69
C PHE A 213 -9.48 -0.77 7.65
N TYR A 214 -9.58 0.48 8.07
CA TYR A 214 -10.86 1.21 8.08
C TYR A 214 -11.42 1.33 6.65
N LYS A 215 -12.73 1.07 6.50
CA LYS A 215 -13.46 0.97 5.22
C LYS A 215 -12.93 -0.04 4.20
N SER A 216 -11.97 -0.90 4.57
CA SER A 216 -11.58 -2.05 3.74
C SER A 216 -12.76 -3.01 3.53
N LYS A 217 -12.74 -3.73 2.40
CA LYS A 217 -13.80 -4.63 1.98
C LYS A 217 -13.33 -6.09 2.00
N THR A 218 -14.23 -7.02 2.25
CA THR A 218 -13.93 -8.47 2.21
C THR A 218 -13.81 -9.01 0.78
N HIS A 219 -13.13 -10.15 0.60
CA HIS A 219 -12.95 -10.81 -0.70
C HIS A 219 -14.29 -11.27 -1.31
N ILE A 220 -15.05 -12.09 -0.58
CA ILE A 220 -16.24 -12.79 -1.12
C ILE A 220 -17.37 -11.82 -1.48
N HIS A 221 -17.64 -10.86 -0.60
CA HIS A 221 -18.83 -10.02 -0.70
C HIS A 221 -18.53 -8.60 -1.19
N ASN A 222 -17.25 -8.25 -1.37
CA ASN A 222 -16.81 -6.89 -1.74
C ASN A 222 -17.49 -5.77 -0.94
N ARG A 223 -17.72 -6.03 0.36
CA ARG A 223 -18.37 -5.12 1.29
C ARG A 223 -17.57 -4.97 2.57
N GLU A 224 -17.79 -3.85 3.25
CA GLU A 224 -17.30 -3.63 4.61
C GLU A 224 -17.91 -4.69 5.53
N CYS A 225 -17.08 -5.42 6.26
CA CYS A 225 -17.53 -6.38 7.26
C CYS A 225 -17.70 -5.65 8.61
N PRO A 226 -18.91 -5.64 9.21
CA PRO A 226 -19.15 -4.96 10.47
C PRO A 226 -18.19 -5.37 11.59
N ASP A 227 -17.88 -6.67 11.70
CA ASP A 227 -16.98 -7.20 12.73
C ASP A 227 -15.54 -6.72 12.56
N HIS A 228 -15.03 -6.71 11.31
CA HIS A 228 -13.72 -6.13 11.03
C HIS A 228 -13.71 -4.64 11.33
N GLN A 229 -14.74 -3.89 10.94
CA GLN A 229 -14.81 -2.46 11.22
C GLN A 229 -14.96 -2.16 12.73
N ALA A 230 -15.66 -3.00 13.49
CA ALA A 230 -15.75 -2.90 14.95
C ALA A 230 -14.39 -3.15 15.61
N ALA A 231 -13.65 -4.17 15.17
CA ALA A 231 -12.29 -4.43 15.65
C ALA A 231 -11.32 -3.28 15.31
N VAL A 232 -11.40 -2.69 14.11
CA VAL A 232 -10.62 -1.51 13.74
C VAL A 232 -10.94 -0.32 14.66
N ARG A 233 -12.22 -0.07 14.96
CA ARG A 233 -12.63 1.00 15.89
C ARG A 233 -12.07 0.76 17.30
N LYS A 234 -12.20 -0.47 17.82
CA LYS A 234 -11.61 -0.86 19.11
C LYS A 234 -10.10 -0.63 19.13
N ALA A 235 -9.39 -1.00 18.06
CA ALA A 235 -7.95 -0.77 17.94
C ALA A 235 -7.56 0.71 17.88
N ALA A 236 -8.51 1.59 17.51
CA ALA A 236 -8.36 3.03 17.53
C ALA A 236 -8.88 3.71 18.81
N GLY A 237 -9.40 2.94 19.78
CA GLY A 237 -10.02 3.47 21.00
C GLY A 237 -11.36 4.15 20.79
N LYS A 238 -12.14 3.70 19.80
CA LYS A 238 -13.47 4.21 19.47
C LYS A 238 -14.55 3.15 19.66
#